data_AF-A0A6A4HXC7-F1
#
_entry.id   AF-A0A6A4HXC7-F1
#
_cell.length_a   1.000
_cell.length_b   1.000
_cell.length_c   1.000
_cell.angle_alpha   90.00
_cell.angle_beta   90.00
_cell.angle_gamma   90.00
#
_symmetry.space_group_name_H-M   'P 1'
#
loop_
_entity.id
_entity.type
_entity.pdbx_description
1 polymer ?
#
loop_
_entity_poly.entity_id
_entity_poly.type
_entity_poly.pdbx_seq_one_letter_code
_entity_poly.pdbx_strand_id
1 'polypeptide(L)'
;MLTANIVVISIYSKNGGKAGAHAWVSSVTSIGSVSYLAVQTYEAYGCGRIFNTVHHKYAATVGVGLHHYSHIPSNTFLMVLSPGAVAVIQNGLRITEAAWNSHEKLLSEIEGIIEAVKKLNKVNKLWRKAKDVGTLADDDDGDEEEL
;
A
#
# COMPACT_ATOMS: atom_id res chain seq x y z
N MET A 1 5.29 3.55 -32.44
CA MET A 1 4.42 4.43 -31.64
C MET A 1 4.18 3.76 -30.30
N LEU A 2 4.72 4.33 -29.22
CA LEU A 2 4.69 3.76 -27.87
C LEU A 2 3.38 4.13 -27.17
N THR A 3 2.46 3.19 -27.03
CA THR A 3 1.34 3.32 -26.09
C THR A 3 1.86 3.00 -24.69
N ALA A 4 2.23 4.04 -23.95
CA ALA A 4 2.44 3.91 -22.51
C ALA A 4 1.09 3.56 -21.87
N ASN A 5 0.91 2.28 -21.55
CA ASN A 5 -0.22 1.81 -20.77
C ASN A 5 -0.02 2.22 -19.32
N ILE A 6 -0.39 3.46 -19.01
CA ILE A 6 -0.18 4.04 -17.69
C ILE A 6 -1.36 3.69 -16.79
N VAL A 7 -1.21 2.62 -16.02
CA VAL A 7 -2.17 2.22 -14.97
C VAL A 7 -2.18 3.21 -13.79
N VAL A 8 -1.09 3.96 -13.61
CA VAL A 8 -0.90 4.97 -12.54
C VAL A 8 -0.89 6.37 -13.14
N ILE A 9 -1.99 7.10 -13.01
CA ILE A 9 -2.16 8.42 -13.63
C ILE A 9 -1.28 9.48 -12.97
N SER A 10 -1.17 9.43 -11.63
CA SER A 10 -0.42 10.43 -10.88
C SER A 10 0.02 9.91 -9.53
N ILE A 11 1.21 10.35 -9.11
CA ILE A 11 1.80 10.07 -7.80
C ILE A 11 1.71 11.36 -6.98
N TYR A 12 1.23 11.25 -5.74
CA TYR A 12 1.25 12.36 -4.79
C TYR A 12 2.19 12.04 -3.64
N SER A 13 3.13 12.96 -3.39
CA SER A 13 4.11 12.87 -2.31
C SER A 13 4.03 14.11 -1.43
N LYS A 14 4.45 13.98 -0.18
CA LYS A 14 4.53 15.10 0.75
C LYS A 14 5.87 15.80 0.57
N ASN A 15 5.85 17.05 0.11
CA ASN A 15 7.07 17.85 -0.02
C ASN A 15 7.35 18.59 1.28
N GLY A 16 8.46 18.27 1.95
CA GLY A 16 9.00 19.01 3.10
C GLY A 16 8.34 18.73 4.45
N GLY A 17 9.02 18.00 5.34
CA GLY A 17 8.71 17.93 6.77
C GLY A 17 7.31 17.46 7.20
N LYS A 18 7.03 17.49 8.51
CA LYS A 18 5.77 17.00 9.11
C LYS A 18 4.54 17.82 8.68
N ALA A 19 4.71 19.04 8.17
CA ALA A 19 3.63 19.95 7.77
C ALA A 19 3.59 20.26 6.26
N GLY A 20 4.40 19.60 5.44
CA GLY A 20 4.46 19.83 4.00
C GLY A 20 3.15 19.57 3.27
N ALA A 21 2.85 20.38 2.25
CA ALA A 21 1.72 20.13 1.37
C ALA A 21 1.97 18.86 0.52
N HIS A 22 0.89 18.14 0.23
CA HIS A 22 0.94 17.08 -0.77
C HIS A 22 1.01 17.70 -2.16
N ALA A 23 1.99 17.30 -2.95
CA ALA A 23 2.18 17.77 -4.30
C ALA A 23 2.25 16.57 -5.25
N TRP A 24 1.84 16.82 -6.49
CA TRP A 24 2.07 15.90 -7.59
C TRP A 24 3.59 15.75 -7.83
N VAL A 25 4.04 14.52 -8.07
CA VAL A 25 5.42 14.19 -8.42
C VAL A 25 5.44 13.24 -9.61
N SER A 26 6.43 13.39 -10.49
CA SER A 26 6.58 12.54 -11.68
C SER A 26 7.19 11.18 -11.37
N SER A 27 7.98 11.08 -10.30
CA SER A 27 8.61 9.84 -9.85
C SER A 27 8.95 9.92 -8.37
N VAL A 28 9.12 8.75 -7.75
CA VAL A 28 9.59 8.58 -6.37
C VAL A 28 10.58 7.43 -6.34
N THR A 29 11.61 7.52 -5.50
CA THR A 29 12.59 6.46 -5.29
C THR A 29 12.15 5.46 -4.22
N SER A 30 11.20 5.84 -3.38
CA SER A 30 10.69 5.02 -2.28
C SER A 30 9.17 5.10 -2.19
N ILE A 31 8.53 3.96 -1.95
CA ILE A 31 7.10 3.89 -1.65
C ILE A 31 6.73 4.67 -0.39
N GLY A 32 7.65 4.75 0.58
CA GLY A 32 7.43 5.44 1.85
C GLY A 32 7.29 6.96 1.72
N SER A 33 7.74 7.55 0.61
CA SER A 33 7.51 8.97 0.32
C SER A 33 6.17 9.23 -0.37
N VAL A 34 5.47 8.20 -0.84
CA VAL A 34 4.15 8.35 -1.47
C VAL A 34 3.10 8.55 -0.39
N SER A 35 2.16 9.45 -0.65
CA SER A 35 0.97 9.62 0.18
C SER A 35 -0.20 8.82 -0.39
N TYR A 36 -0.47 9.01 -1.68
CA TYR A 36 -1.44 8.22 -2.44
C TYR A 36 -1.09 8.21 -3.93
N LEU A 37 -1.58 7.19 -4.62
CA LEU A 37 -1.53 7.03 -6.07
C LEU A 37 -2.93 7.19 -6.63
N ALA A 38 -3.10 8.00 -7.68
CA ALA A 38 -4.32 7.93 -8.50
C ALA A 38 -4.11 6.87 -9.57
N VAL A 39 -4.93 5.82 -9.53
CA VAL A 39 -4.82 4.68 -10.43
C VAL A 39 -6.15 4.35 -11.06
N GLN A 40 -6.10 3.71 -12.23
CA GLN A 40 -7.27 3.05 -12.79
C GLN A 40 -7.53 1.73 -12.08
N THR A 41 -8.78 1.50 -11.66
CA THR A 41 -9.20 0.26 -11.02
C THR A 41 -9.81 -0.71 -12.03
N TYR A 42 -9.57 -2.00 -11.77
CA TYR A 42 -10.08 -3.11 -12.57
C TYR A 42 -10.65 -4.17 -11.62
N GLU A 43 -11.67 -4.89 -12.07
CA GLU A 43 -12.32 -5.96 -11.32
C GLU A 43 -11.99 -7.32 -11.92
N ALA A 44 -11.82 -8.32 -11.05
CA ALA A 44 -11.57 -9.68 -11.48
C ALA A 44 -12.73 -10.18 -12.36
N TYR A 45 -12.41 -10.73 -13.52
CA TYR A 45 -13.37 -11.36 -14.42
C TYR A 45 -13.32 -12.87 -14.25
N GLY A 46 -14.31 -13.42 -13.55
CA GLY A 46 -14.37 -14.84 -13.23
C GLY A 46 -13.22 -15.29 -12.31
N CYS A 47 -12.86 -16.57 -12.39
CA CYS A 47 -11.71 -17.11 -11.68
C CYS A 47 -10.47 -17.01 -12.59
N GLY A 48 -9.52 -16.14 -12.28
CA GLY A 48 -8.21 -16.16 -12.92
C GLY A 48 -7.51 -14.82 -13.03
N ARG A 49 -6.67 -14.72 -14.07
CA ARG A 49 -5.65 -13.68 -14.26
C ARG A 49 -6.14 -12.51 -15.13
N ILE A 50 -7.44 -12.41 -15.36
CA ILE A 50 -8.05 -11.42 -16.25
C ILE A 50 -8.89 -10.48 -15.40
N PHE A 51 -8.65 -9.19 -15.60
CA PHE A 51 -9.31 -8.11 -14.88
C PHE A 51 -9.93 -7.17 -15.90
N ASN A 52 -11.20 -6.84 -15.76
CA ASN A 52 -11.91 -5.95 -16.67
C ASN A 52 -12.16 -4.58 -16.02
N THR A 53 -12.47 -3.58 -16.84
CA THR A 53 -13.02 -2.31 -16.34
C THR A 53 -14.34 -2.56 -15.60
N VAL A 54 -14.51 -1.92 -14.44
CA VAL A 54 -15.58 -2.10 -13.42
C VAL A 54 -17.01 -2.21 -13.98
N HIS A 55 -17.35 -1.50 -15.07
CA HIS A 55 -18.74 -1.45 -15.55
C HIS A 55 -19.05 -2.44 -16.68
N HIS A 56 -19.16 -3.74 -16.39
CA HIS A 56 -19.60 -4.74 -17.40
C HIS A 56 -21.04 -4.49 -17.89
N LYS A 57 -21.98 -4.16 -16.98
CA LYS A 57 -23.41 -4.04 -17.31
C LYS A 57 -23.73 -2.94 -18.33
N TYR A 58 -23.01 -1.81 -18.26
CA TYR A 58 -23.17 -0.70 -19.20
C TYR A 58 -22.24 -0.83 -20.41
N ALA A 59 -21.03 -1.39 -20.23
CA ALA A 59 -20.09 -1.62 -21.32
C ALA A 59 -20.65 -2.53 -22.42
N ALA A 60 -21.47 -3.52 -22.07
CA ALA A 60 -22.16 -4.37 -23.04
C ALA A 60 -23.13 -3.59 -23.95
N THR A 61 -23.65 -2.44 -23.49
CA THR A 61 -24.59 -1.60 -24.24
C THR A 61 -23.90 -0.53 -25.08
N VAL A 62 -22.81 0.06 -24.57
CA VAL A 62 -22.08 1.15 -25.27
C VAL A 62 -20.84 0.67 -26.03
N GLY A 63 -20.47 -0.61 -25.90
CA GLY A 63 -19.26 -1.18 -26.53
C GLY A 63 -17.94 -0.68 -25.93
N VAL A 64 -17.99 0.18 -24.90
CA VAL A 64 -16.82 0.79 -24.25
C VAL A 64 -16.96 0.65 -22.74
N GLY A 65 -15.95 0.05 -22.11
CA GLY A 65 -15.84 -0.03 -20.66
C GLY A 65 -15.56 1.32 -20.02
N LEU A 66 -16.33 1.72 -19.01
CA LEU A 66 -16.01 2.93 -18.25
C LEU A 66 -14.82 2.67 -17.33
N HIS A 67 -13.80 3.51 -17.45
CA HIS A 67 -12.65 3.53 -16.56
C HIS A 67 -13.07 4.11 -15.21
N HIS A 68 -12.71 3.42 -14.14
CA HIS A 68 -12.89 3.92 -12.79
C HIS A 68 -11.51 4.25 -12.21
N TYR A 69 -11.44 5.34 -11.44
CA TYR A 69 -10.21 5.85 -10.88
C TYR A 69 -10.36 5.96 -9.37
N SER A 70 -9.31 5.56 -8.65
CA SER A 70 -9.30 5.62 -7.19
C SER A 70 -7.97 6.14 -6.69
N HIS A 71 -8.03 6.81 -5.54
CA HIS A 71 -6.84 7.18 -4.78
C HIS A 71 -6.49 6.06 -3.81
N ILE A 72 -5.37 5.42 -4.06
CA ILE A 72 -4.85 4.31 -3.27
C ILE A 72 -3.75 4.85 -2.34
N PRO A 73 -3.94 4.80 -1.01
CA PRO A 73 -2.94 5.29 -0.06
C PRO A 73 -1.70 4.39 -0.05
N SER A 74 -0.53 4.95 0.26
CA SER A 74 0.76 4.24 0.17
C SER A 74 0.89 3.00 1.02
N ASN A 75 0.10 2.90 2.10
CA ASN A 75 0.07 1.74 2.99
C ASN A 75 -0.73 0.55 2.45
N THR A 76 -1.36 0.65 1.28
CA THR A 76 -2.21 -0.42 0.72
C THR A 76 -1.57 -1.21 -0.42
N PHE A 77 -0.46 -0.73 -0.99
CA PHE A 77 0.30 -1.50 -1.97
C PHE A 77 1.64 -1.94 -1.37
N LEU A 78 1.92 -3.24 -1.45
CA LEU A 78 3.06 -3.87 -0.77
C LEU A 78 4.19 -4.27 -1.72
N MET A 79 3.92 -4.30 -3.01
CA MET A 79 4.82 -4.87 -4.00
C MET A 79 4.74 -4.12 -5.32
N VAL A 80 5.90 -3.87 -5.91
CA VAL A 80 6.04 -3.40 -7.30
C VAL A 80 6.19 -4.64 -8.18
N LEU A 81 5.33 -4.77 -9.19
CA LEU A 81 5.43 -5.85 -10.15
C LEU A 81 6.57 -5.58 -11.15
N SER A 82 7.17 -6.65 -11.68
CA SER A 82 8.20 -6.53 -12.71
C SER A 82 7.62 -5.92 -14.00
N PRO A 83 8.43 -5.22 -14.80
CA PRO A 83 8.04 -4.80 -16.13
C PRO A 83 7.54 -5.99 -16.96
N GLY A 84 6.38 -5.85 -17.60
CA GLY A 84 5.77 -6.93 -18.39
C GLY A 84 4.94 -7.94 -17.59
N ALA A 85 4.85 -7.81 -16.26
CA ALA A 85 3.96 -8.64 -15.44
C ALA A 85 2.47 -8.44 -15.75
N VAL A 86 2.13 -7.32 -16.39
CA VAL A 86 0.78 -6.91 -16.76
C VAL A 86 0.73 -6.61 -18.26
N ALA A 87 -0.22 -7.21 -18.95
CA ALA A 87 -0.52 -6.95 -20.36
C ALA A 87 -1.91 -6.31 -20.48
N VAL A 88 -2.01 -5.22 -21.23
CA VAL A 88 -3.31 -4.61 -21.54
C VAL A 88 -4.02 -5.41 -22.60
N ILE A 89 -5.29 -5.72 -22.35
CA ILE A 89 -6.20 -6.36 -23.30
C ILE A 89 -7.35 -5.39 -23.59
N GLN A 90 -8.18 -5.69 -24.60
CA GLN A 90 -9.18 -4.77 -25.14
C GLN A 90 -10.03 -4.04 -24.06
N ASN A 91 -10.54 -4.75 -23.06
CA ASN A 91 -11.40 -4.20 -22.01
C ASN A 91 -10.81 -4.35 -20.60
N GLY A 92 -9.49 -4.47 -20.47
CA GLY A 92 -8.92 -4.88 -19.20
C GLY A 92 -7.42 -5.10 -19.17
N LEU A 93 -7.00 -5.87 -18.17
CA LEU A 93 -5.63 -6.29 -17.94
C LEU A 93 -5.57 -7.82 -17.81
N ARG A 94 -4.46 -8.39 -18.27
CA ARG A 94 -4.06 -9.76 -18.00
C ARG A 94 -2.77 -9.75 -17.19
N ILE A 95 -2.77 -10.49 -16.10
CA ILE A 95 -1.59 -10.69 -15.26
C ILE A 95 -0.86 -11.96 -15.72
N THR A 96 0.48 -11.89 -15.74
CA THR A 96 1.33 -13.07 -15.98
C THR A 96 1.13 -14.13 -14.91
N GLU A 97 1.40 -15.38 -15.25
CA GLU A 97 1.29 -16.48 -14.30
C GLU A 97 2.25 -16.33 -13.11
N ALA A 98 3.48 -15.88 -13.35
CA ALA A 98 4.45 -15.63 -12.28
C ALA A 98 3.97 -14.59 -11.25
N ALA A 99 3.38 -13.48 -11.72
CA ALA A 99 2.83 -12.46 -10.83
C ALA A 99 1.56 -12.96 -10.11
N TRP A 100 0.74 -13.77 -10.78
CA TRP A 100 -0.43 -14.39 -10.16
C TRP A 100 -0.05 -15.36 -9.05
N ASN A 101 0.92 -16.25 -9.30
CA ASN A 101 1.40 -17.21 -8.30
C ASN A 101 2.03 -16.50 -7.10
N SER A 102 2.71 -15.37 -7.34
CA SER A 102 3.24 -14.53 -6.25
C SER A 102 2.12 -13.94 -5.40
N HIS A 103 1.04 -13.48 -6.03
CA HIS A 103 -0.15 -12.98 -5.34
C HIS A 103 -0.84 -14.08 -4.53
N GLU A 104 -1.07 -15.26 -5.11
CA GLU A 104 -1.68 -16.40 -4.40
C GLU A 104 -0.85 -16.84 -3.20
N LYS A 105 0.47 -16.91 -3.37
CA LYS A 105 1.40 -17.19 -2.26
C LYS A 105 1.29 -16.15 -1.16
N LEU A 106 1.27 -14.86 -1.49
CA LEU A 106 1.13 -13.81 -0.48
C LEU A 106 -0.22 -13.86 0.23
N LEU A 107 -1.30 -14.22 -0.47
CA LEU A 107 -2.60 -14.42 0.14
C LEU A 107 -2.61 -15.59 1.11
N SER A 108 -1.94 -16.71 0.80
CA SER A 108 -1.85 -17.85 1.73
C SER A 108 -1.06 -17.53 3.00
N GLU A 109 -0.15 -16.56 2.94
CA GLU A 109 0.68 -16.14 4.08
C GLU A 109 0.01 -15.06 4.95
N ILE A 110 -1.16 -14.55 4.56
CA ILE A 110 -1.77 -13.37 5.19
C ILE A 110 -2.07 -13.58 6.68
N GLU A 111 -2.54 -14.77 7.05
CA GLU A 111 -2.85 -15.12 8.44
C GLU A 111 -1.57 -15.13 9.29
N GLY A 112 -0.50 -15.74 8.77
CA GLY A 112 0.81 -15.77 9.41
C GLY A 112 1.39 -14.36 9.60
N ILE A 113 1.26 -13.49 8.60
CA ILE A 113 1.69 -12.09 8.69
C ILE A 113 0.87 -11.36 9.76
N ILE A 114 -0.45 -11.53 9.80
CA ILE A 114 -1.31 -10.91 10.82
C ILE A 114 -0.90 -11.35 12.23
N GLU A 115 -0.60 -12.63 12.43
CA GLU A 115 -0.13 -13.13 13.72
C GLU A 115 1.24 -12.57 14.11
N ALA A 116 2.18 -12.53 13.17
CA ALA A 116 3.51 -11.97 13.39
C ALA A 116 3.43 -10.48 13.78
N VAL A 117 2.61 -9.69 13.08
CA VAL A 117 2.36 -8.28 13.39
C VAL A 117 1.72 -8.12 14.77
N LYS A 118 0.74 -8.96 15.13
CA LYS A 118 0.14 -8.96 16.47
C LYS A 118 1.19 -9.23 17.56
N LYS A 119 2.06 -10.23 17.36
CA LYS A 119 3.16 -10.55 18.29
C LYS A 119 4.12 -9.37 18.43
N LEU A 120 4.55 -8.78 17.31
CA LEU A 120 5.44 -7.62 17.31
C LEU A 120 4.83 -6.42 18.03
N ASN A 121 3.55 -6.12 17.81
CA ASN A 121 2.87 -5.01 18.50
C ASN A 121 2.74 -5.23 20.01
N LYS A 122 2.54 -6.48 20.46
CA LYS A 122 2.56 -6.82 21.89
C LYS A 122 3.94 -6.56 22.50
N VAL A 123 4.99 -7.02 21.83
CA VAL A 123 6.39 -6.78 22.25
C VAL A 123 6.65 -5.28 22.33
N ASN A 124 6.37 -4.52 21.27
CA ASN A 124 6.58 -3.06 21.26
C ASN A 124 5.83 -2.33 22.38
N LYS A 125 4.62 -2.77 22.74
CA LYS A 125 3.86 -2.19 23.87
C LYS A 125 4.55 -2.45 25.21
N LEU A 126 5.13 -3.65 25.39
CA LEU A 126 5.87 -3.99 26.61
C LEU A 126 7.16 -3.15 26.71
N TRP A 127 7.91 -2.99 25.63
CA TRP A 127 9.12 -2.15 25.61
C TRP A 127 8.80 -0.69 25.93
N ARG A 128 7.71 -0.13 25.39
CA ARG A 128 7.28 1.25 25.72
C ARG A 128 6.91 1.39 27.19
N LYS A 129 6.19 0.42 27.76
CA LYS A 129 5.87 0.40 29.19
C LYS A 129 7.11 0.27 30.07
N ALA A 130 8.06 -0.59 29.72
CA ALA A 130 9.29 -0.74 30.49
C ALA A 130 10.15 0.53 30.47
N LYS A 131 10.14 1.26 29.34
CA LYS A 131 10.82 2.56 29.22
C LYS A 131 10.15 3.66 30.06
N ASP A 132 8.82 3.67 30.12
CA ASP A 132 8.09 4.61 30.99
C ASP A 132 8.29 4.30 32.48
N VAL A 133 8.46 3.02 32.87
CA VAL A 133 8.72 2.62 34.26
C VAL A 133 10.16 2.90 34.70
N GLY A 134 11.13 2.80 33.80
CA GLY A 134 12.54 3.08 34.10
C GLY A 134 12.91 4.55 34.26
N THR A 135 11.96 5.49 34.13
CA THR A 135 12.21 6.95 34.27
C THR A 135 11.66 7.52 35.59
N LEU A 136 11.24 6.66 36.54
CA LEU A 136 10.64 7.07 37.82
C LEU A 136 11.41 6.55 39.06
N ALA A 137 12.65 6.09 38.90
CA ALA A 137 13.40 5.40 39.95
C ALA A 137 14.73 6.06 40.35
N ASP A 138 14.92 7.36 40.08
CA ASP A 138 16.14 8.10 40.45
C ASP A 138 15.85 9.46 41.12
N ASP A 139 14.77 9.59 41.90
CA ASP A 139 14.52 10.80 42.73
C ASP A 139 13.84 10.41 44.07
N ASP A 140 14.53 9.68 44.94
CA ASP A 140 14.22 9.65 46.38
C ASP A 140 15.43 9.17 47.18
N ASP A 141 16.28 10.10 47.63
CA ASP A 141 17.19 9.88 48.76
C ASP A 141 17.38 11.21 49.51
N GLY A 142 16.52 11.42 50.50
CA GLY A 142 16.91 11.69 51.89
C GLY A 142 17.45 13.09 52.24
N ASP A 143 16.58 13.88 52.87
CA ASP A 143 16.95 15.02 53.73
C ASP A 143 17.89 14.57 54.88
N GLU A 144 19.03 15.25 55.05
CA GLU A 144 19.75 15.29 56.33
C GLU A 144 19.66 16.72 56.91
N GLU A 145 18.95 16.83 58.04
CA GLU A 145 18.98 17.96 58.97
C GLU A 145 20.41 18.13 59.55
N GLU A 146 20.94 19.35 59.52
CA GLU A 146 22.02 19.78 60.43
C GLU A 146 21.59 21.06 61.17
N LEU A 147 21.90 21.05 62.47
CA LEU A 147 21.44 21.91 63.57
C LEU A 147 21.76 23.41 63.44
#